data_AF-A0A936MF83-F1
#
_entry.id   AF-A0A936MF83-F1
#
_cell.length_a   1.000
_cell.length_b   1.000
_cell.length_c   1.000
_cell.angle_alpha   90.00
_cell.angle_beta   90.00
_cell.angle_gamma   90.00
#
_symmetry.space_group_name_H-M   'P 1'
#
loop_
_entity.id
_entity.type
_entity.pdbx_description
1 polymer ?
#
loop_
_entity_poly.entity_id
_entity_poly.type
_entity_poly.pdbx_seq_one_letter_code
_entity_poly.pdbx_strand_id
1 'polypeptide(L)'
;MPRKKGAPPMGELESILTPEEIRLLREGYAADTACLANDSQAHYDGMYPGGARAFDAFVQSVYVHGNPKAPPTTGISGKDRERVVIALLASQSNTYFLAIHFYWGLVEGLSVNDMCQTLLLVGGYNGYSLYTNGLTVLGETLMALRGVANEGIAVTPQAALAAIRAAFST
;
A
#
# COMPACT_ATOMS: atom_id res chain seq x y z
N MET A 1 34.54 -2.81 5.16
CA MET A 1 33.21 -2.64 4.52
C MET A 1 32.26 -2.07 5.56
N PRO A 2 31.57 -0.93 5.31
CA PRO A 2 30.50 -0.49 6.19
C PRO A 2 29.38 -1.53 6.19
N ARG A 3 28.89 -1.93 7.37
CA ARG A 3 27.72 -2.82 7.46
C ARG A 3 26.55 -2.11 6.77
N LYS A 4 25.89 -2.76 5.81
CA LYS A 4 24.58 -2.31 5.31
C LYS A 4 23.68 -2.15 6.53
N LYS A 5 23.03 -0.99 6.67
CA LYS A 5 22.07 -0.73 7.76
C LYS A 5 21.02 -1.86 7.69
N GLY A 6 20.86 -2.59 8.79
CA GLY A 6 19.88 -3.68 8.86
C GLY A 6 18.46 -3.15 8.66
N ALA A 7 17.53 -4.04 8.31
CA ALA A 7 16.11 -3.67 8.27
C ALA A 7 15.66 -3.12 9.63
N PRO A 8 14.79 -2.10 9.66
CA PRO A 8 14.29 -1.53 10.90
C PRO A 8 13.52 -2.58 11.71
N PRO A 9 13.65 -2.63 13.04
CA PRO A 9 12.84 -3.51 13.88
C PRO A 9 11.36 -3.11 13.83
N MET A 10 10.47 -4.09 13.99
CA MET A 10 9.02 -3.88 13.88
C MET A 10 8.49 -2.76 14.79
N GLY A 11 8.97 -2.70 16.04
CA GLY A 11 8.54 -1.68 17.00
C GLY A 11 8.93 -0.25 16.59
N GLU A 12 10.01 -0.06 15.84
CA GLU A 12 10.35 1.26 15.28
C GLU A 12 9.35 1.64 14.18
N LEU A 13 8.97 0.70 13.31
CA LEU A 13 8.01 0.94 12.23
C LEU A 13 6.63 1.35 12.76
N GLU A 14 6.14 0.69 13.80
CA GLU A 14 4.84 1.01 14.42
C GLU A 14 4.78 2.43 15.01
N SER A 15 5.93 3.03 15.30
CA SER A 15 6.04 4.37 15.86
C SER A 15 6.21 5.48 14.82
N ILE A 16 6.37 5.15 13.54
CA ILE A 16 6.64 6.15 12.49
C ILE A 16 5.42 7.06 12.29
N LEU A 17 4.22 6.46 12.19
CA LEU A 17 2.96 7.19 12.09
C LEU A 17 2.25 7.19 13.43
N THR A 18 1.85 8.36 13.88
CA THR A 18 0.96 8.55 15.03
C THR A 18 -0.47 8.11 14.68
N PRO A 19 -1.31 7.80 15.69
CA PRO A 19 -2.72 7.50 15.46
C PRO A 19 -3.47 8.61 14.71
N GLU A 20 -3.09 9.86 14.94
CA GLU A 20 -3.68 11.02 14.28
C GLU A 20 -3.28 11.11 12.80
N GLU A 21 -2.02 10.90 12.47
CA GLU A 21 -1.56 10.85 11.07
C GLU A 21 -2.25 9.70 10.29
N ILE A 22 -2.45 8.54 10.94
CA ILE A 22 -3.21 7.42 10.35
C ILE A 22 -4.68 7.80 10.12
N ARG A 23 -5.30 8.50 11.08
CA ARG A 23 -6.68 8.98 10.98
C ARG A 23 -6.82 9.92 9.77
N LEU A 24 -5.92 10.89 9.62
CA LEU A 24 -5.93 11.84 8.50
C LEU A 24 -5.79 11.14 7.13
N LEU A 25 -4.88 10.16 7.01
CA LEU A 25 -4.72 9.36 5.79
C LEU A 25 -6.01 8.59 5.44
N ARG A 26 -6.66 8.01 6.43
CA ARG A 26 -7.92 7.26 6.25
C ARG A 26 -9.08 8.18 5.88
N GLU A 27 -9.19 9.35 6.48
CA GLU A 27 -10.22 10.33 6.15
C GLU A 27 -10.04 10.89 4.74
N GLY A 28 -8.79 11.14 4.35
CA GLY A 28 -8.43 11.49 2.99
C GLY A 28 -8.90 10.47 1.96
N TYR A 29 -8.65 9.19 2.23
CA TYR A 29 -9.15 8.10 1.40
C TYR A 29 -10.68 7.96 1.45
N ALA A 30 -11.30 8.14 2.61
CA ALA A 30 -12.76 8.05 2.76
C ALA A 30 -13.52 9.12 1.95
N ALA A 31 -12.89 10.27 1.70
CA ALA A 31 -13.45 11.33 0.86
C ALA A 31 -13.57 10.93 -0.63
N ASP A 32 -12.69 10.05 -1.11
CA ASP A 32 -12.72 9.49 -2.46
C ASP A 32 -12.19 8.05 -2.45
N THR A 33 -13.05 7.10 -2.13
CA THR A 33 -12.66 5.68 -2.00
C THR A 33 -12.35 5.01 -3.35
N ALA A 34 -12.74 5.64 -4.47
CA ALA A 34 -12.50 5.15 -5.82
C ALA A 34 -11.12 5.50 -6.36
N CYS A 35 -10.45 6.53 -5.82
CA CYS A 35 -9.21 7.09 -6.37
C CYS A 35 -8.12 6.06 -6.72
N LEU A 36 -7.76 5.18 -5.78
CA LEU A 36 -6.65 4.23 -5.93
C LEU A 36 -6.95 3.16 -6.97
N ALA A 37 -8.23 2.82 -7.06
CA ALA A 37 -8.69 1.77 -7.93
C ALA A 37 -8.92 2.32 -9.36
N ASN A 38 -9.32 3.59 -9.49
CA ASN A 38 -9.26 4.34 -10.75
C ASN A 38 -7.82 4.54 -11.24
N ASP A 39 -6.87 4.88 -10.35
CA ASP A 39 -5.45 5.01 -10.69
C ASP A 39 -4.86 3.67 -11.18
N SER A 40 -5.23 2.57 -10.50
CA SER A 40 -4.88 1.22 -10.92
C SER A 40 -5.43 0.87 -12.30
N GLN A 41 -6.71 1.19 -12.57
CA GLN A 41 -7.30 0.98 -13.89
C GLN A 41 -6.54 1.76 -14.97
N ALA A 42 -6.32 3.06 -14.75
CA ALA A 42 -5.61 3.91 -15.69
C ALA A 42 -4.18 3.40 -15.98
N HIS A 43 -3.50 2.86 -14.96
CA HIS A 43 -2.20 2.22 -15.13
C HIS A 43 -2.28 0.99 -16.05
N TYR A 44 -3.25 0.10 -15.84
CA TYR A 44 -3.43 -1.09 -16.67
C TYR A 44 -3.85 -0.74 -18.10
N ASP A 45 -4.73 0.23 -18.29
CA ASP A 45 -5.15 0.69 -19.61
C ASP A 45 -3.96 1.24 -20.42
N GLY A 46 -3.07 1.99 -19.76
CA GLY A 46 -1.84 2.47 -20.37
C GLY A 46 -0.85 1.36 -20.73
N MET A 47 -0.72 0.33 -19.88
CA MET A 47 0.19 -0.79 -20.09
C MET A 47 -0.35 -1.78 -21.14
N TYR A 48 -1.67 -1.95 -21.22
CA TYR A 48 -2.35 -2.93 -22.07
C TYR A 48 -3.55 -2.32 -22.82
N PRO A 49 -3.34 -1.49 -23.85
CA PRO A 49 -4.42 -0.79 -24.56
C PRO A 49 -5.50 -1.70 -25.17
N GLY A 50 -5.16 -2.97 -25.47
CA GLY A 50 -6.11 -3.99 -25.95
C GLY A 50 -6.65 -4.94 -24.86
N GLY A 51 -6.10 -4.88 -23.64
CA GLY A 51 -6.49 -5.70 -22.50
C GLY A 51 -7.48 -5.02 -21.55
N ALA A 52 -7.80 -3.74 -21.79
CA ALA A 52 -8.64 -2.90 -20.93
C ALA A 52 -9.90 -3.63 -20.43
N ARG A 53 -10.67 -4.29 -21.31
CA ARG A 53 -11.90 -5.00 -20.90
C ARG A 53 -11.67 -6.17 -19.92
N ALA A 54 -10.53 -6.85 -20.01
CA ALA A 54 -10.18 -7.92 -19.08
C ALA A 54 -9.72 -7.35 -17.74
N PHE A 55 -8.97 -6.24 -17.76
CA PHE A 55 -8.59 -5.52 -16.56
C PHE A 55 -9.77 -4.82 -15.90
N ASP A 56 -10.73 -4.29 -16.65
CA ASP A 56 -12.00 -3.75 -16.14
C ASP A 56 -12.72 -4.79 -15.29
N ALA A 57 -12.87 -6.02 -15.81
CA ALA A 57 -13.52 -7.10 -15.08
C ALA A 57 -12.74 -7.50 -13.80
N PHE A 58 -11.41 -7.52 -13.87
CA PHE A 58 -10.56 -7.74 -12.69
C PHE A 58 -10.73 -6.61 -11.66
N VAL A 59 -10.61 -5.36 -12.10
CA VAL A 59 -10.69 -4.17 -11.25
C VAL A 59 -12.07 -4.03 -10.61
N GLN A 60 -13.15 -4.32 -11.34
CA GLN A 60 -14.52 -4.31 -10.82
C GLN A 60 -14.83 -5.46 -9.86
N SER A 61 -14.13 -6.60 -10.00
CA SER A 61 -14.34 -7.75 -9.11
C SER A 61 -13.49 -7.69 -7.84
N VAL A 62 -12.29 -7.15 -7.94
CA VAL A 62 -11.28 -7.13 -6.87
C VAL A 62 -11.33 -5.83 -6.07
N TYR A 63 -11.55 -4.70 -6.72
CA TYR A 63 -11.62 -3.42 -6.05
C TYR A 63 -13.07 -2.96 -5.92
N VAL A 64 -13.35 -2.34 -4.78
CA VAL A 64 -14.60 -1.60 -4.63
C VAL A 64 -14.35 -0.16 -5.04
N HIS A 65 -15.20 0.35 -5.91
CA HIS A 65 -15.16 1.73 -6.35
C HIS A 65 -16.43 2.46 -5.95
N GLY A 66 -16.29 3.76 -5.64
CA GLY A 66 -17.40 4.68 -5.46
C GLY A 66 -17.77 4.98 -4.01
N ASN A 67 -18.48 6.09 -3.84
CA ASN A 67 -19.08 6.50 -2.58
C ASN A 67 -20.62 6.50 -2.75
N PRO A 68 -21.37 5.61 -2.07
CA PRO A 68 -20.91 4.64 -1.07
C PRO A 68 -20.18 3.43 -1.67
N LYS A 69 -19.31 2.82 -0.85
CA LYS A 69 -18.54 1.62 -1.16
C LYS A 69 -19.49 0.42 -1.41
N ALA A 70 -19.56 -0.10 -2.63
CA ALA A 70 -20.30 -1.34 -2.94
C ALA A 70 -19.58 -2.61 -2.42
N PRO A 71 -20.25 -3.72 -2.12
CA PRO A 71 -19.53 -4.95 -1.79
C PRO A 71 -18.76 -5.47 -3.02
N PRO A 72 -17.50 -5.94 -2.88
CA PRO A 72 -16.78 -6.56 -3.98
C PRO A 72 -17.44 -7.90 -4.34
N THR A 73 -17.49 -8.24 -5.62
CA THR A 73 -18.15 -9.47 -6.09
C THR A 73 -17.42 -10.74 -5.66
N THR A 74 -16.14 -10.63 -5.32
CA THR A 74 -15.31 -11.71 -4.77
C THR A 74 -15.66 -12.07 -3.32
N GLY A 75 -16.37 -11.21 -2.59
CA GLY A 75 -16.65 -11.39 -1.17
C GLY A 75 -15.45 -11.17 -0.24
N ILE A 76 -14.28 -10.79 -0.78
CA ILE A 76 -13.07 -10.52 0.01
C ILE A 76 -13.09 -9.06 0.48
N SER A 77 -12.87 -8.82 1.76
CA SER A 77 -12.80 -7.45 2.31
C SER A 77 -11.60 -6.70 1.72
N GLY A 78 -11.67 -5.36 1.64
CA GLY A 78 -10.53 -4.54 1.19
C GLY A 78 -9.28 -4.78 2.04
N LYS A 79 -9.45 -4.93 3.36
CA LYS A 79 -8.38 -5.27 4.30
C LYS A 79 -7.71 -6.61 3.98
N ASP A 80 -8.50 -7.66 3.72
CA ASP A 80 -7.94 -8.99 3.44
C ASP A 80 -7.35 -9.07 2.04
N ARG A 81 -7.94 -8.39 1.06
CA ARG A 81 -7.37 -8.22 -0.28
C ARG A 81 -5.97 -7.63 -0.19
N GLU A 82 -5.82 -6.50 0.49
CA GLU A 82 -4.51 -5.84 0.60
C GLU A 82 -3.49 -6.70 1.34
N ARG A 83 -3.91 -7.48 2.35
CA ARG A 83 -3.01 -8.44 3.01
C ARG A 83 -2.44 -9.46 2.01
N VAL A 84 -3.28 -9.98 1.11
CA VAL A 84 -2.85 -10.92 0.05
C VAL A 84 -1.95 -10.23 -0.97
N VAL A 85 -2.33 -9.03 -1.45
CA VAL A 85 -1.56 -8.30 -2.46
C VAL A 85 -0.17 -7.91 -1.93
N ILE A 86 -0.09 -7.43 -0.68
CA ILE A 86 1.18 -7.13 -0.02
C ILE A 86 2.06 -8.38 0.02
N ALA A 87 1.52 -9.54 0.40
CA ALA A 87 2.29 -10.78 0.44
C ALA A 87 2.84 -11.16 -0.94
N LEU A 88 2.03 -11.04 -2.00
CA LEU A 88 2.43 -11.32 -3.38
C LEU A 88 3.53 -10.37 -3.84
N LEU A 89 3.36 -9.06 -3.69
CA LEU A 89 4.34 -8.06 -4.14
C LEU A 89 5.65 -8.14 -3.36
N ALA A 90 5.58 -8.42 -2.05
CA ALA A 90 6.75 -8.67 -1.22
C ALA A 90 7.51 -9.92 -1.67
N SER A 91 6.81 -11.00 -2.04
CA SER A 91 7.43 -12.23 -2.53
C SER A 91 8.18 -12.03 -3.87
N GLN A 92 7.77 -11.02 -4.65
CA GLN A 92 8.35 -10.67 -5.94
C GLN A 92 9.40 -9.55 -5.87
N SER A 93 9.66 -8.99 -4.68
CA SER A 93 10.51 -7.80 -4.52
C SER A 93 10.07 -6.61 -5.39
N ASN A 94 8.77 -6.48 -5.64
CA ASN A 94 8.21 -5.39 -6.44
C ASN A 94 8.01 -4.13 -5.56
N THR A 95 9.09 -3.40 -5.30
CA THR A 95 9.18 -2.36 -4.26
C THR A 95 8.19 -1.21 -4.45
N TYR A 96 8.08 -0.66 -5.65
CA TYR A 96 7.20 0.48 -5.92
C TYR A 96 5.71 0.14 -5.72
N PHE A 97 5.24 -0.96 -6.31
CA PHE A 97 3.85 -1.39 -6.13
C PHE A 97 3.60 -1.86 -4.70
N LEU A 98 4.59 -2.49 -4.05
CA LEU A 98 4.49 -2.87 -2.64
C LEU A 98 4.26 -1.64 -1.75
N ALA A 99 4.95 -0.53 -2.01
CA ALA A 99 4.76 0.74 -1.29
C ALA A 99 3.33 1.30 -1.47
N ILE A 100 2.81 1.28 -2.71
CA ILE A 100 1.41 1.67 -2.99
C ILE A 100 0.44 0.82 -2.17
N HIS A 101 0.63 -0.49 -2.14
CA HIS A 101 -0.27 -1.42 -1.44
C HIS A 101 -0.08 -1.41 0.08
N PHE A 102 1.06 -0.97 0.61
CA PHE A 102 1.15 -0.62 2.03
C PHE A 102 0.26 0.58 2.38
N TYR A 103 0.28 1.64 1.56
CA TYR A 103 -0.64 2.76 1.77
C TYR A 103 -2.10 2.33 1.64
N TRP A 104 -2.44 1.59 0.58
CA TRP A 104 -3.81 1.13 0.38
C TRP A 104 -4.28 0.22 1.52
N GLY A 105 -3.43 -0.71 1.94
CA GLY A 105 -3.66 -1.53 3.12
C GLY A 105 -3.93 -0.72 4.39
N LEU A 106 -3.15 0.33 4.63
CA LEU A 106 -3.31 1.20 5.80
C LEU A 106 -4.69 1.88 5.83
N VAL A 107 -5.12 2.41 4.67
CA VAL A 107 -6.41 3.12 4.56
C VAL A 107 -7.61 2.17 4.51
N GLU A 108 -7.41 0.92 4.09
CA GLU A 108 -8.40 -0.18 4.18
C GLU A 108 -8.45 -0.82 5.59
N GLY A 109 -7.62 -0.39 6.52
CA GLY A 109 -7.70 -0.77 7.93
C GLY A 109 -6.69 -1.83 8.39
N LEU A 110 -5.67 -2.15 7.60
CA LEU A 110 -4.47 -2.84 8.12
C LEU A 110 -3.72 -1.90 9.07
N SER A 111 -3.20 -2.46 10.15
CA SER A 111 -2.21 -1.81 11.01
C SER A 111 -0.79 -2.02 10.46
N VAL A 112 0.18 -1.22 10.92
CA VAL A 112 1.59 -1.46 10.60
C VAL A 112 2.02 -2.85 11.08
N ASN A 113 1.56 -3.28 12.26
CA ASN A 113 1.81 -4.64 12.75
C ASN A 113 1.21 -5.72 11.82
N ASP A 114 -0.02 -5.56 11.30
CA ASP A 114 -0.60 -6.50 10.32
C ASP A 114 0.34 -6.70 9.11
N MET A 115 0.92 -5.61 8.61
CA MET A 115 1.86 -5.64 7.48
C MET A 115 3.18 -6.31 7.88
N CYS A 116 3.75 -5.96 9.03
CA CYS A 116 4.95 -6.61 9.58
C CYS A 116 4.78 -8.14 9.74
N GLN A 117 3.64 -8.59 10.24
CA GLN A 117 3.32 -10.03 10.36
C GLN A 117 3.17 -10.70 8.99
N THR A 118 2.56 -10.01 8.03
CA THR A 118 2.45 -10.50 6.64
C THR A 118 3.83 -10.68 6.03
N LEU A 119 4.71 -9.69 6.20
CA LEU A 119 6.09 -9.75 5.72
C LEU A 119 6.91 -10.83 6.43
N LEU A 120 6.68 -11.06 7.73
CA LEU A 120 7.32 -12.14 8.48
C LEU A 120 6.96 -13.51 7.89
N LEU A 121 5.69 -13.73 7.54
CA LEU A 121 5.26 -14.95 6.86
C LEU A 121 5.91 -15.09 5.48
N VAL A 122 5.96 -14.01 4.68
CA VAL A 122 6.70 -14.01 3.40
C VAL A 122 8.16 -14.40 3.62
N GLY A 123 8.81 -13.87 4.65
CA GLY A 123 10.18 -14.23 5.01
C GLY A 123 10.35 -15.69 5.40
N GLY A 124 9.43 -16.21 6.21
CA GLY A 124 9.45 -17.59 6.67
C GLY A 124 9.30 -18.60 5.52
N TYR A 125 8.49 -18.27 4.51
CA TYR A 125 8.18 -19.19 3.40
C TYR A 125 8.94 -18.92 2.11
N ASN A 126 9.43 -17.70 1.87
CA ASN A 126 10.12 -17.31 0.63
C ASN A 126 11.53 -16.74 0.85
N GLY A 127 11.99 -16.65 2.11
CA GLY A 127 13.37 -16.30 2.46
C GLY A 127 13.51 -14.96 3.18
N TYR A 128 14.45 -14.93 4.14
CA TYR A 128 14.67 -13.80 5.05
C TYR A 128 15.04 -12.48 4.32
N SER A 129 15.70 -12.57 3.17
CA SER A 129 16.02 -11.39 2.35
C SER A 129 14.77 -10.62 1.92
N LEU A 130 13.70 -11.33 1.53
CA LEU A 130 12.43 -10.72 1.13
C LEU A 130 11.74 -10.04 2.30
N TYR A 131 11.81 -10.62 3.49
CA TYR A 131 11.31 -10.00 4.72
C TYR A 131 12.06 -8.70 5.03
N THR A 132 13.39 -8.72 5.04
CA THR A 132 14.19 -7.52 5.31
C THR A 132 13.97 -6.43 4.26
N ASN A 133 13.82 -6.80 2.99
CA ASN A 133 13.49 -5.88 1.91
C ASN A 133 12.11 -5.26 2.13
N GLY A 134 11.09 -6.07 2.44
CA GLY A 134 9.74 -5.61 2.70
C GLY A 134 9.66 -4.64 3.89
N LEU A 135 10.41 -4.89 4.97
CA LEU A 135 10.46 -3.98 6.12
C LEU A 135 11.11 -2.63 5.77
N THR A 136 12.14 -2.63 4.94
CA THR A 136 12.76 -1.38 4.44
C THR A 136 11.76 -0.59 3.61
N VAL A 137 11.08 -1.24 2.64
CA VAL A 137 10.05 -0.59 1.81
C VAL A 137 8.90 -0.05 2.67
N LEU A 138 8.47 -0.81 3.69
CA LEU A 138 7.44 -0.36 4.62
C LEU A 138 7.90 0.90 5.38
N GLY A 139 9.12 0.90 5.92
CA GLY A 139 9.67 2.07 6.62
C GLY A 139 9.76 3.32 5.74
N GLU A 140 10.26 3.18 4.52
CA GLU A 140 10.34 4.28 3.55
C GLU A 140 8.95 4.79 3.16
N THR A 141 7.98 3.88 2.97
CA THR A 141 6.58 4.23 2.70
C THR A 141 5.99 5.02 3.86
N LEU A 142 6.13 4.55 5.11
CA LEU A 142 5.59 5.21 6.29
C LEU A 142 6.19 6.60 6.48
N MET A 143 7.50 6.78 6.23
CA MET A 143 8.16 8.08 6.28
C MET A 143 7.62 9.05 5.21
N ALA A 144 7.38 8.57 3.99
CA ALA A 144 6.78 9.38 2.93
C ALA A 144 5.35 9.82 3.29
N LEU A 145 4.52 8.88 3.78
CA LEU A 145 3.16 9.17 4.24
C LEU A 145 3.13 10.14 5.42
N ARG A 146 4.11 10.05 6.32
CA ARG A 146 4.27 10.96 7.45
C ARG A 146 4.50 12.40 6.97
N GLY A 147 5.30 12.58 5.93
CA GLY A 147 5.50 13.89 5.30
C GLY A 147 4.18 14.52 4.89
N VAL A 148 3.35 13.75 4.15
CA VAL A 148 2.02 14.21 3.69
C VAL A 148 1.10 14.56 4.85
N ALA A 149 1.05 13.73 5.89
CA ALA A 149 0.17 13.96 7.04
C ALA A 149 0.54 15.20 7.87
N ASN A 150 1.79 15.65 7.83
CA ASN A 150 2.27 16.82 8.58
C ASN A 150 2.11 18.15 7.84
N GLU A 151 1.77 18.15 6.54
CA GLU A 151 1.67 19.37 5.73
C GLU A 151 0.41 20.21 6.00
N GLY A 152 -0.46 19.79 6.93
CA GLY A 152 -1.59 20.61 7.43
C GLY A 152 -2.70 20.91 6.41
N ILE A 153 -2.61 20.34 5.21
CA ILE A 153 -3.63 20.36 4.15
C ILE A 153 -4.46 19.07 4.27
N ALA A 154 -5.69 19.06 3.76
CA ALA A 154 -6.47 17.83 3.62
C ALA A 154 -5.63 16.76 2.91
N VAL A 155 -5.29 15.69 3.64
CA VAL A 155 -4.49 14.58 3.12
C VAL A 155 -5.30 13.93 2.01
N THR A 156 -4.80 13.93 0.78
CA THR A 156 -5.49 13.28 -0.34
C THR A 156 -4.74 12.01 -0.76
N PRO A 157 -5.44 11.01 -1.33
CA PRO A 157 -4.79 9.84 -1.90
C PRO A 157 -3.77 10.19 -2.99
N GLN A 158 -4.04 11.23 -3.78
CA GLN A 158 -3.11 11.71 -4.81
C GLN A 158 -1.82 12.28 -4.20
N ALA A 159 -1.92 13.02 -3.09
CA ALA A 159 -0.73 13.51 -2.37
C ALA A 159 0.09 12.34 -1.78
N ALA A 160 -0.59 11.35 -1.19
CA ALA A 160 0.06 10.13 -0.70
C ALA A 160 0.78 9.36 -1.82
N LEU A 161 0.11 9.13 -2.96
CA LEU A 161 0.71 8.47 -4.12
C LEU A 161 1.87 9.26 -4.72
N ALA A 162 1.79 10.60 -4.75
CA ALA A 162 2.87 11.45 -5.21
C ALA A 162 4.11 11.36 -4.30
N ALA A 163 3.91 11.37 -2.97
CA ALA A 163 4.99 11.20 -2.01
C ALA A 163 5.65 9.82 -2.11
N ILE A 164 4.85 8.75 -2.28
CA ILE A 164 5.37 7.40 -2.54
C ILE A 164 6.17 7.38 -3.84
N ARG A 165 5.64 7.93 -4.93
CA ARG A 165 6.36 8.00 -6.20
C ARG A 165 7.71 8.70 -6.03
N ALA A 166 7.75 9.84 -5.35
CA ALA A 166 8.99 10.58 -5.09
C ALA A 166 10.00 9.75 -4.30
N ALA A 167 9.56 8.97 -3.30
CA ALA A 167 10.42 8.12 -2.48
C ALA A 167 11.04 6.93 -3.26
N PHE A 168 10.37 6.44 -4.30
CA PHE A 168 10.76 5.20 -5.01
C PHE A 168 11.14 5.40 -6.49
N SER A 169 11.35 6.64 -6.96
CA SER A 169 11.72 6.97 -8.36
C SER A 169 13.22 6.90 -8.66
N THR A 170 14.01 6.13 -7.91
CA THR A 170 15.46 6.00 -8.10
C THR A 170 15.86 4.75 -8.87
#